data_AF-A0AA44EHD1-F1
#
_entry.id   AF-A0AA44EHD1-F1
#
_cell.length_a   1.000
_cell.length_b   1.000
_cell.length_c   1.000
_cell.angle_alpha   90.00
_cell.angle_beta   90.00
_cell.angle_gamma   90.00
#
_symmetry.space_group_name_H-M   'P 1'
#
loop_
_entity.id
_entity.type
_entity.pdbx_description
1 polymer ?
#
loop_
_entity_poly.entity_id
_entity_poly.type
_entity_poly.pdbx_seq_one_letter_code
_entity_poly.pdbx_strand_id
1 'polypeptide(L)'
;MIDDMMNLRSLVEKSADADLLREMIGFAAEKLMALEVSAKTGAGYGEKNGFRLALRNGYRDRDWETRAGTVELRIPKLRTGSYFPSFLEPRRMAEKALTAVIQEAYIQGVSTRSVDDLVKAMGMSGISKSQVSRLCEEIDDKVKAFLDRPIEGEWPYLWIDATYLKVRRGGRIVSVAVIIAVGVNTDGRREVLGMEIGTSEAEAIWTEFLRKLTRRGLRGVKLAVSDAHEGIKAAVSKVLSATWQRCRVHFMRNALAHAGKSGRRVVSAFIATAFAQDTPEAASTQWRNVADQIRPKVPKLATLMDSAEQDVLAYMTFPKQHWAKLHSTNPIERLNGEIKRRTEVVGIFPNDDAIVRLVGALLLEQNDEWAVQRSRYMTLETIATMSDDPLISLPATS
;
A
#
# COMPACT_ATOMS: atom_id res chain seq x y z
N MET A 1 -12.49 -34.75 15.36
CA MET A 1 -13.58 -33.76 15.44
C MET A 1 -14.31 -33.77 16.79
N ILE A 2 -14.89 -34.89 17.24
CA ILE A 2 -15.56 -34.95 18.56
C ILE A 2 -14.52 -34.83 19.71
N ASP A 3 -13.41 -35.56 19.64
CA ASP A 3 -12.32 -35.47 20.64
C ASP A 3 -11.62 -34.11 20.66
N ASP A 4 -11.43 -33.49 19.48
CA ASP A 4 -10.81 -32.16 19.37
C ASP A 4 -11.69 -31.07 20.02
N MET A 5 -13.01 -31.23 19.92
CA MET A 5 -14.00 -30.31 20.47
C MET A 5 -14.16 -30.51 21.99
N MET A 6 -13.99 -31.74 22.49
CA MET A 6 -13.92 -32.03 23.93
C MET A 6 -12.63 -31.48 24.56
N ASN A 7 -11.49 -31.59 23.87
CA ASN A 7 -10.22 -31.03 24.34
C ASN A 7 -10.27 -29.50 24.42
N LEU A 8 -10.82 -28.82 23.41
CA LEU A 8 -10.95 -27.36 23.40
C LEU A 8 -11.86 -26.86 24.54
N ARG A 9 -12.98 -27.54 24.81
CA ARG A 9 -13.88 -27.19 25.92
C ARG A 9 -13.22 -27.34 27.29
N SER A 10 -12.44 -28.40 27.50
CA SER A 10 -11.75 -28.62 28.77
C SER A 10 -10.62 -27.61 29.05
N LEU A 11 -10.01 -27.04 28.00
CA LEU A 11 -9.05 -25.93 28.08
C LEU A 11 -9.76 -24.60 28.44
N VAL A 12 -10.92 -24.34 27.84
CA VAL A 12 -11.72 -23.13 28.12
C VAL A 12 -12.25 -23.08 29.55
N GLU A 13 -12.56 -24.23 30.16
CA GLU A 13 -13.11 -24.30 31.52
C GLU A 13 -12.08 -24.14 32.65
N LYS A 14 -10.77 -24.17 32.36
CA LYS A 14 -9.70 -24.29 33.38
C LYS A 14 -8.74 -23.11 33.48
N SER A 15 -8.79 -22.13 32.58
CA SER A 15 -7.73 -21.12 32.42
C SER A 15 -8.27 -19.68 32.57
N ALA A 16 -7.49 -18.79 33.18
CA ALA A 16 -7.79 -17.34 33.23
C ALA A 16 -7.70 -16.72 31.82
N ASP A 17 -8.40 -15.61 31.57
CA ASP A 17 -8.60 -15.03 30.21
C ASP A 17 -7.32 -14.84 29.37
N ALA A 18 -6.19 -14.51 29.99
CA ALA A 18 -4.91 -14.34 29.31
C ALA A 18 -4.19 -15.68 28.99
N ASP A 19 -4.32 -16.67 29.88
CA ASP A 19 -3.75 -18.02 29.67
C ASP A 19 -4.57 -18.79 28.63
N LEU A 20 -5.88 -18.56 28.58
CA LEU A 20 -6.77 -19.17 27.59
C LEU A 20 -6.38 -18.78 26.16
N LEU A 21 -6.08 -17.50 25.91
CA LEU A 21 -5.64 -17.05 24.58
C LEU A 21 -4.31 -17.70 24.17
N ARG A 22 -3.36 -17.82 25.10
CA ARG A 22 -2.06 -18.50 24.86
C ARG A 22 -2.25 -19.97 24.50
N GLU A 23 -3.11 -20.67 25.24
CA GLU A 23 -3.45 -22.07 25.00
C GLU A 23 -4.20 -22.28 23.68
N MET A 24 -5.14 -21.39 23.33
CA MET A 24 -5.85 -21.42 22.05
C MET A 24 -4.90 -21.22 20.87
N ILE A 25 -3.94 -20.29 20.99
CA ILE A 25 -2.91 -20.05 19.97
C ILE A 25 -2.02 -21.28 19.83
N GLY A 26 -1.58 -21.88 20.93
CA GLY A 26 -0.81 -23.13 20.93
C GLY A 26 -1.54 -24.28 20.24
N PHE A 27 -2.82 -24.49 20.59
CA PHE A 27 -3.66 -25.51 19.98
C PHE A 27 -3.84 -25.29 18.48
N ALA A 28 -4.16 -24.06 18.06
CA ALA A 28 -4.32 -23.71 16.66
C ALA A 28 -3.02 -23.92 15.86
N ALA A 29 -1.88 -23.52 16.43
CA ALA A 29 -0.56 -23.72 15.83
C ALA A 29 -0.23 -25.21 15.65
N GLU A 30 -0.50 -26.04 16.67
CA GLU A 30 -0.29 -27.49 16.58
C GLU A 30 -1.13 -28.14 15.48
N LYS A 31 -2.42 -27.79 15.41
CA LYS A 31 -3.33 -28.31 14.37
C LYS A 31 -2.90 -27.88 12.97
N LEU A 32 -2.52 -26.61 12.81
CA LEU A 32 -2.03 -26.09 11.54
C LEU A 32 -0.75 -26.82 11.11
N MET A 33 0.19 -27.04 12.03
CA MET A 33 1.39 -27.84 11.75
C MET A 33 1.05 -29.27 11.33
N ALA A 34 0.11 -29.92 12.01
CA ALA A 34 -0.31 -31.27 11.68
C ALA A 34 -0.95 -31.37 10.28
N LEU A 35 -1.73 -30.37 9.88
CA LEU A 35 -2.34 -30.29 8.55
C LEU A 35 -1.28 -30.08 7.46
N GLU A 36 -0.39 -29.11 7.63
CA GLU A 36 0.69 -28.81 6.67
C GLU A 36 1.61 -30.02 6.48
N VAL A 37 1.98 -30.69 7.56
CA VAL A 37 2.81 -31.90 7.50
C VAL A 37 2.07 -33.03 6.82
N SER A 38 0.77 -33.20 7.08
CA SER A 38 -0.01 -34.25 6.43
C SER A 38 -0.13 -34.03 4.93
N ALA A 39 -0.28 -32.76 4.50
CA ALA A 39 -0.24 -32.38 3.09
C ALA A 39 1.13 -32.68 2.45
N LYS A 40 2.23 -32.35 3.12
CA LYS A 40 3.59 -32.65 2.63
C LYS A 40 3.91 -34.14 2.61
N THR A 41 3.42 -34.92 3.57
CA THR A 41 3.66 -36.38 3.62
C THR A 41 2.68 -37.16 2.75
N GLY A 42 1.57 -36.56 2.31
CA GLY A 42 0.48 -37.24 1.60
C GLY A 42 -0.30 -38.22 2.48
N ALA A 43 -0.24 -38.08 3.80
CA ALA A 43 -0.87 -38.99 4.77
C ALA A 43 -0.97 -38.34 6.16
N GLY A 44 -2.02 -38.67 6.91
CA GLY A 44 -2.23 -38.28 8.30
C GLY A 44 -1.25 -38.92 9.29
N TYR A 45 -1.30 -38.47 10.55
CA TYR A 45 -0.50 -39.05 11.62
C TYR A 45 -0.92 -40.49 11.91
N GLY A 46 0.02 -41.43 11.91
CA GLY A 46 -0.26 -42.85 12.18
C GLY A 46 -1.01 -43.59 11.06
N GLU A 47 -1.41 -42.91 9.98
CA GLU A 47 -2.12 -43.52 8.86
C GLU A 47 -1.22 -44.52 8.12
N LYS A 48 -1.74 -45.67 7.71
CA LYS A 48 -1.00 -46.61 6.85
C LYS A 48 -1.32 -46.28 5.39
N ASN A 49 -0.37 -45.65 4.70
CA ASN A 49 -0.51 -45.29 3.28
C ASN A 49 0.77 -45.68 2.52
N GLY A 50 0.63 -46.52 1.50
CA GLY A 50 1.73 -47.02 0.66
C GLY A 50 2.29 -45.97 -0.32
N PHE A 51 1.59 -44.85 -0.54
CA PHE A 51 1.98 -43.75 -1.43
C PHE A 51 2.55 -42.54 -0.67
N ARG A 52 2.97 -42.72 0.58
CA ARG A 52 3.49 -41.64 1.42
C ARG A 52 4.79 -41.06 0.85
N LEU A 53 4.86 -39.74 0.76
CA LEU A 53 5.98 -39.00 0.17
C LEU A 53 7.17 -38.79 1.12
N ALA A 54 6.91 -38.70 2.44
CA ALA A 54 7.94 -38.55 3.47
C ALA A 54 7.46 -39.09 4.83
N LEU A 55 8.40 -39.54 5.67
CA LEU A 55 8.13 -40.03 7.03
C LEU A 55 8.34 -38.93 8.07
N ARG A 56 7.57 -38.95 9.16
CA ARG A 56 7.80 -38.08 10.33
C ARG A 56 8.91 -38.67 11.21
N ASN A 57 9.72 -37.83 11.84
CA ASN A 57 10.90 -38.23 12.62
C ASN A 57 11.01 -37.44 13.94
N GLY A 58 9.93 -37.47 14.74
CA GLY A 58 9.84 -36.75 16.01
C GLY A 58 9.58 -35.25 15.85
N TYR A 59 9.96 -34.48 16.86
CA TYR A 59 9.69 -33.05 16.98
C TYR A 59 10.98 -32.27 17.33
N ARG A 60 11.01 -30.97 17.04
CA ARG A 60 11.93 -30.01 17.67
C ARG A 60 11.09 -29.05 18.51
N ASP A 61 11.57 -28.74 19.69
CA ASP A 61 10.94 -27.75 20.55
C ASP A 61 11.45 -26.36 20.17
N ARG A 62 10.57 -25.37 20.21
CA ARG A 62 10.88 -23.97 19.91
C ARG A 62 9.87 -23.05 20.58
N ASP A 63 10.38 -22.01 21.24
CA ASP A 63 9.54 -20.97 21.79
C ASP A 63 9.06 -19.99 20.70
N TRP A 64 7.78 -19.67 20.74
CA TRP A 64 7.14 -18.71 19.87
C TRP A 64 6.59 -17.54 20.68
N GLU A 65 7.26 -16.39 20.53
CA GLU A 65 6.87 -15.14 21.17
C GLU A 65 5.62 -14.55 20.51
N THR A 66 4.50 -14.52 21.25
CA THR A 66 3.22 -13.97 20.80
C THR A 66 2.74 -12.84 21.73
N ARG A 67 1.71 -12.10 21.29
CA ARG A 67 1.08 -11.06 22.13
C ARG A 67 0.36 -11.61 23.36
N ALA A 68 0.08 -12.92 23.40
CA ALA A 68 -0.50 -13.61 24.54
C ALA A 68 0.57 -14.27 25.44
N GLY A 69 1.85 -13.98 25.20
CA GLY A 69 3.00 -14.60 25.87
C GLY A 69 3.68 -15.66 25.01
N THR A 70 4.71 -16.28 25.59
CA THR A 70 5.54 -17.31 24.95
C THR A 70 4.77 -18.62 24.83
N VAL A 71 4.64 -19.13 23.60
CA VAL A 71 4.01 -20.43 23.31
C VAL A 71 5.10 -21.43 22.96
N GLU A 72 5.20 -22.52 23.71
CA GLU A 72 6.10 -23.63 23.40
C GLU A 72 5.56 -24.43 22.21
N LEU A 73 6.31 -24.48 21.11
CA LEU A 73 5.93 -25.22 19.90
C LEU A 73 6.73 -26.51 19.77
N ARG A 74 6.03 -27.61 19.52
CA ARG A 74 6.62 -28.88 19.11
C ARG A 74 6.51 -29.00 17.60
N ILE A 75 7.51 -28.52 16.88
CA ILE A 75 7.51 -28.50 15.42
C ILE A 75 7.86 -29.90 14.88
N PRO A 76 7.01 -30.54 14.08
CA PRO A 76 7.29 -31.86 13.51
C PRO A 76 8.55 -31.88 12.64
N LYS A 77 9.33 -32.96 12.73
CA LYS A 77 10.46 -33.24 11.85
C LYS A 77 10.06 -34.25 10.78
N LEU A 78 10.64 -34.10 9.59
CA LEU A 78 10.55 -35.09 8.52
C LEU A 78 11.88 -35.86 8.42
N ARG A 79 11.80 -37.14 8.05
CA ARG A 79 12.97 -38.01 7.82
C ARG A 79 13.67 -37.67 6.51
N THR A 80 12.91 -37.18 5.54
CA THR A 80 13.36 -36.71 4.22
C THR A 80 12.70 -35.36 3.92
N GLY A 81 13.49 -34.38 3.48
CA GLY A 81 13.07 -32.99 3.31
C GLY A 81 13.02 -32.20 4.62
N SER A 82 12.62 -30.92 4.54
CA SER A 82 12.50 -30.03 5.69
C SER A 82 11.06 -29.52 5.85
N TYR A 83 10.67 -29.33 7.12
CA TYR A 83 9.41 -28.70 7.47
C TYR A 83 9.68 -27.52 8.40
N PHE A 84 9.12 -26.38 8.04
CA PHE A 84 9.11 -25.18 8.85
C PHE A 84 7.66 -24.65 8.80
N PRO A 85 7.02 -24.36 9.93
CA PRO A 85 5.63 -23.93 9.94
C PRO A 85 5.46 -22.61 9.20
N SER A 86 4.44 -22.52 8.36
CA SER A 86 4.20 -21.31 7.54
C SER A 86 3.96 -20.06 8.40
N PHE A 87 3.30 -20.22 9.56
CA PHE A 87 3.06 -19.13 10.50
C PHE A 87 4.31 -18.69 11.29
N LEU A 88 5.39 -19.47 11.24
CA LEU A 88 6.71 -19.08 11.75
C LEU A 88 7.60 -18.49 10.66
N GLU A 89 7.14 -18.49 9.39
CA GLU A 89 7.85 -17.80 8.31
C GLU A 89 8.13 -16.36 8.74
N PRO A 90 9.29 -15.81 8.36
CA PRO A 90 9.71 -14.52 8.87
C PRO A 90 8.57 -13.52 8.70
N ARG A 91 8.27 -12.79 9.78
CA ARG A 91 7.40 -11.60 9.76
C ARG A 91 7.60 -10.88 8.43
N ARG A 92 6.50 -10.51 7.80
CA ARG A 92 6.51 -9.64 6.61
C ARG A 92 7.52 -8.50 6.85
N MET A 93 8.34 -8.17 5.87
CA MET A 93 9.32 -7.06 5.95
C MET A 93 8.72 -5.80 6.60
N ALA A 94 7.47 -5.45 6.29
CA ALA A 94 6.74 -4.34 6.89
C ALA A 94 6.47 -4.52 8.39
N GLU A 95 6.22 -5.74 8.86
CA GLU A 95 6.08 -6.04 10.30
C GLU A 95 7.42 -5.98 11.02
N LYS A 96 8.51 -6.46 10.40
CA LYS A 96 9.87 -6.27 10.91
C LYS A 96 10.23 -4.79 10.98
N ALA A 97 9.90 -4.02 9.94
CA ALA A 97 10.12 -2.58 9.89
C ALA A 97 9.32 -1.84 10.96
N LEU A 98 8.04 -2.20 11.15
CA LEU A 98 7.20 -1.62 12.20
C LEU A 98 7.80 -1.90 13.59
N THR A 99 8.20 -3.15 13.83
CA THR A 99 8.85 -3.54 15.09
C THR A 99 10.14 -2.76 15.31
N ALA A 100 10.99 -2.65 14.28
CA ALA A 100 12.26 -1.91 14.33
C ALA A 100 12.04 -0.41 14.62
N VAL A 101 11.07 0.23 13.95
CA VAL A 101 10.73 1.65 14.18
C VAL A 101 10.20 1.89 15.58
N ILE A 102 9.36 1.00 16.09
CA ILE A 102 8.83 1.07 17.47
C ILE A 102 9.97 0.96 18.49
N GLN A 103 10.88 0.00 18.28
CA GLN A 103 12.07 -0.17 19.13
C GLN A 103 13.00 1.05 19.06
N GLU A 104 13.24 1.59 17.87
CA GLU A 104 14.05 2.79 17.67
C GLU A 104 13.41 4.01 18.36
N ALA A 105 12.10 4.22 18.18
CA ALA A 105 11.37 5.31 18.82
C ALA A 105 11.42 5.23 20.35
N TYR A 106 11.35 4.01 20.90
CA TYR A 106 11.52 3.75 22.33
C TYR A 106 12.92 4.10 22.82
N ILE A 107 13.96 3.62 22.13
CA ILE A 107 15.37 3.90 22.48
C ILE A 107 15.68 5.39 22.44
N GLN A 108 15.09 6.13 21.50
CA GLN A 108 15.28 7.57 21.34
C GLN A 108 14.37 8.42 22.24
N GLY A 109 13.50 7.81 23.06
CA GLY A 109 12.59 8.53 23.95
C GLY A 109 11.54 9.38 23.20
N VAL A 110 11.16 8.94 21.99
CA VAL A 110 10.11 9.55 21.16
C VAL A 110 8.82 8.71 21.20
N SER A 111 8.83 7.57 21.91
CA SER A 111 7.69 6.68 22.05
C SER A 111 6.50 7.35 22.75
N THR A 112 5.32 7.12 22.22
CA THR A 112 4.05 7.44 22.89
C THR A 112 3.76 6.40 23.98
N ARG A 113 2.76 6.64 24.85
CA ARG A 113 2.30 5.63 25.83
C ARG A 113 1.92 4.32 25.16
N SER A 114 1.21 4.38 24.03
CA SER A 114 0.83 3.19 23.26
C SER A 114 2.04 2.41 22.73
N VAL A 115 3.12 3.10 22.35
CA VAL A 115 4.39 2.46 21.92
C VAL A 115 5.11 1.83 23.12
N ASP A 116 5.15 2.51 24.27
CA ASP A 116 5.73 1.98 25.52
C ASP A 116 4.98 0.72 26.00
N ASP A 117 3.65 0.76 26.01
CA ASP A 117 2.81 -0.38 26.35
C ASP A 117 3.03 -1.56 25.37
N LEU A 118 3.21 -1.28 24.08
CA LEU A 118 3.51 -2.31 23.08
C LEU A 118 4.90 -2.93 23.30
N VAL A 119 5.92 -2.14 23.59
CA VAL A 119 7.28 -2.64 23.89
C VAL A 119 7.25 -3.55 25.12
N LYS A 120 6.52 -3.15 26.17
CA LYS A 120 6.30 -3.97 27.37
C LYS A 120 5.52 -5.25 27.06
N ALA A 121 4.42 -5.16 26.31
CA ALA A 121 3.58 -6.30 25.92
C ALA A 121 4.28 -7.30 24.98
N MET A 122 5.28 -6.85 24.22
CA MET A 122 6.11 -7.72 23.37
C MET A 122 7.23 -8.44 24.15
N GLY A 123 7.29 -8.32 25.48
CA GLY A 123 8.37 -8.92 26.30
C GLY A 123 9.75 -8.34 25.96
N MET A 124 9.81 -7.19 25.30
CA MET A 124 11.04 -6.61 24.76
C MET A 124 11.89 -5.86 25.78
N SER A 125 11.65 -6.10 27.08
CA SER A 125 12.51 -5.65 28.17
C SER A 125 13.86 -6.38 28.12
N GLY A 126 14.79 -5.89 27.29
CA GLY A 126 16.14 -6.45 27.17
C GLY A 126 16.79 -6.39 25.79
N ILE A 127 16.14 -5.79 24.78
CA ILE A 127 16.74 -5.68 23.43
C ILE A 127 17.89 -4.67 23.45
N SER A 128 19.05 -5.07 22.94
CA SER A 128 20.22 -4.19 22.89
C SER A 128 20.08 -3.17 21.75
N LYS A 129 20.60 -1.95 21.94
CA LYS A 129 20.69 -0.93 20.88
C LYS A 129 21.36 -1.49 19.61
N SER A 130 22.34 -2.37 19.77
CA SER A 130 23.06 -3.03 18.67
C SER A 130 22.23 -4.07 17.91
N GLN A 131 21.22 -4.69 18.53
CA GLN A 131 20.28 -5.56 17.82
C GLN A 131 19.32 -4.74 16.96
N VAL A 132 18.81 -3.63 17.48
CA VAL A 132 17.91 -2.72 16.74
C VAL A 132 18.63 -2.10 15.55
N SER A 133 19.85 -1.60 15.73
CA SER A 133 20.65 -1.02 14.63
C SER A 133 20.82 -1.98 13.47
N ARG A 134 21.24 -3.23 13.75
CA ARG A 134 21.43 -4.26 12.72
C ARG A 134 20.13 -4.59 11.98
N LEU A 135 19.01 -4.63 12.69
CA LEU A 135 17.71 -4.87 12.07
C LEU A 135 17.29 -3.69 11.18
N CYS A 136 17.50 -2.45 11.63
CA CYS A 136 17.25 -1.26 10.84
C CYS A 136 18.09 -1.25 9.56
N GLU A 137 19.40 -1.48 9.67
CA GLU A 137 20.34 -1.52 8.54
C GLU A 137 19.92 -2.55 7.47
N GLU A 138 19.58 -3.78 7.88
CA GLU A 138 19.14 -4.82 6.92
C GLU A 138 17.89 -4.40 6.12
N ILE A 139 16.96 -3.71 6.78
CA ILE A 139 15.72 -3.25 6.14
C ILE A 139 16.00 -2.05 5.25
N ASP A 140 16.81 -1.11 5.74
CA ASP A 140 17.15 0.12 5.03
C ASP A 140 17.86 -0.18 3.71
N ASP A 141 18.78 -1.16 3.69
CA ASP A 141 19.47 -1.58 2.46
C ASP A 141 18.49 -2.12 1.40
N LYS A 142 17.53 -2.96 1.82
CA LYS A 142 16.50 -3.51 0.92
C LYS A 142 15.57 -2.43 0.39
N VAL A 143 15.12 -1.53 1.26
CA VAL A 143 14.25 -0.41 0.90
C VAL A 143 14.98 0.53 -0.05
N LYS A 144 16.23 0.85 0.23
CA LYS A 144 17.05 1.72 -0.62
C LYS A 144 17.26 1.10 -2.00
N ALA A 145 17.64 -0.17 -2.07
CA ALA A 145 17.78 -0.89 -3.35
C ALA A 145 16.49 -0.85 -4.17
N PHE A 146 15.34 -1.02 -3.52
CA PHE A 146 14.02 -0.91 -4.15
C PHE A 146 13.69 0.50 -4.65
N LEU A 147 13.96 1.54 -3.85
CA LEU A 147 13.66 2.92 -4.18
C LEU A 147 14.63 3.55 -5.18
N ASP A 148 15.85 3.02 -5.30
CA ASP A 148 16.86 3.49 -6.25
C ASP A 148 16.93 2.66 -7.54
N ARG A 149 16.16 1.57 -7.65
CA ARG A 149 16.16 0.70 -8.83
C ARG A 149 15.87 1.47 -10.13
N PRO A 150 16.49 1.10 -11.27
CA PRO A 150 16.15 1.68 -12.57
C PRO A 150 14.66 1.53 -12.90
N ILE A 151 14.11 2.51 -13.62
CA ILE A 151 12.75 2.48 -14.16
C ILE A 151 12.87 2.19 -15.65
N GLU A 152 12.46 0.99 -16.05
CA GLU A 152 12.58 0.50 -17.42
C GLU A 152 11.26 0.62 -18.18
N GLY A 153 11.35 0.78 -19.50
CA GLY A 153 10.18 0.89 -20.38
C GLY A 153 9.49 2.25 -20.36
N GLU A 154 8.28 2.29 -20.92
CA GLU A 154 7.43 3.48 -20.96
C GLU A 154 6.27 3.39 -19.97
N TRP A 155 5.94 4.51 -19.34
CA TRP A 155 4.99 4.61 -18.23
C TRP A 155 3.90 5.63 -18.55
N PRO A 156 2.92 5.29 -19.41
CA PRO A 156 1.91 6.24 -19.89
C PRO A 156 1.09 6.89 -18.78
N TYR A 157 0.88 6.20 -17.65
CA TYR A 157 0.07 6.68 -16.55
C TYR A 157 0.83 6.73 -15.23
N LEU A 158 0.67 7.84 -14.53
CA LEU A 158 1.31 8.12 -13.26
C LEU A 158 0.27 8.62 -12.24
N TRP A 159 0.19 8.00 -11.08
CA TRP A 159 -0.58 8.47 -9.93
C TRP A 159 0.38 8.95 -8.86
N ILE A 160 0.10 10.14 -8.33
CA ILE A 160 0.91 10.77 -7.30
C ILE A 160 0.00 11.23 -6.18
N ASP A 161 0.37 10.89 -4.96
CA ASP A 161 -0.34 11.34 -3.76
C ASP A 161 0.66 11.62 -2.63
N ALA A 162 0.23 12.40 -1.65
CA ALA A 162 0.98 12.71 -0.45
C ALA A 162 0.17 12.39 0.80
N THR A 163 0.81 11.77 1.79
CA THR A 163 0.24 11.59 3.13
C THR A 163 1.11 12.25 4.18
N TYR A 164 0.47 12.90 5.16
CA TYR A 164 1.20 13.59 6.21
C TYR A 164 1.48 12.67 7.39
N LEU A 165 2.74 12.64 7.83
CA LEU A 165 3.18 11.96 9.04
C LEU A 165 3.79 12.96 10.02
N LYS A 166 3.83 12.59 11.31
CA LYS A 166 4.49 13.37 12.36
C LYS A 166 5.87 12.80 12.63
N VAL A 167 6.88 13.65 12.64
CA VAL A 167 8.28 13.28 12.87
C VAL A 167 8.94 14.25 13.83
N ARG A 168 9.90 13.77 14.61
CA ARG A 168 10.74 14.61 15.47
C ARG A 168 11.95 15.12 14.68
N ARG A 169 12.10 16.44 14.59
CA ARG A 169 13.27 17.10 13.98
C ARG A 169 13.76 18.22 14.89
N GLY A 170 15.05 18.22 15.23
CA GLY A 170 15.66 19.27 16.06
C GLY A 170 14.93 19.48 17.40
N GLY A 171 14.50 18.40 18.05
CA GLY A 171 13.82 18.45 19.34
C GLY A 171 12.30 18.75 19.30
N ARG A 172 11.74 19.16 18.15
CA ARG A 172 10.30 19.48 17.98
C ARG A 172 9.58 18.49 17.06
N ILE A 173 8.27 18.40 17.19
CA ILE A 173 7.41 17.58 16.30
C ILE A 173 6.97 18.45 15.12
N VAL A 174 7.19 17.96 13.90
CA VAL A 174 6.76 18.60 12.66
C VAL A 174 5.93 17.65 11.81
N SER A 175 5.08 18.20 10.95
CA SER A 175 4.38 17.43 9.92
C SER A 175 5.24 17.39 8.66
N VAL A 176 5.44 16.20 8.10
CA VAL A 176 6.13 16.01 6.82
C VAL A 176 5.21 15.32 5.83
N ALA A 177 5.33 15.66 4.56
CA ALA A 177 4.59 15.02 3.48
C ALA A 177 5.41 13.83 2.98
N VAL A 178 4.80 12.65 2.95
CA VAL A 178 5.35 11.46 2.32
C VAL A 178 4.70 11.33 0.95
N ILE A 179 5.46 11.66 -0.07
CA ILE A 179 5.06 11.63 -1.46
C ILE A 179 5.28 10.22 -2.00
N ILE A 180 4.32 9.69 -2.75
CA ILE A 180 4.39 8.36 -3.36
C ILE A 180 3.96 8.45 -4.81
N ALA A 181 4.71 7.79 -5.70
CA ALA A 181 4.38 7.64 -7.11
C ALA A 181 4.11 6.16 -7.45
N VAL A 182 2.97 5.91 -8.10
CA VAL A 182 2.60 4.62 -8.68
C VAL A 182 2.42 4.82 -10.18
N GLY A 183 3.03 3.97 -10.99
CA GLY A 183 2.93 4.03 -12.45
C GLY A 183 2.26 2.80 -13.02
N VAL A 184 1.79 2.90 -14.26
CA VAL A 184 1.44 1.76 -15.11
C VAL A 184 2.28 1.82 -16.37
N ASN A 185 2.94 0.72 -16.70
CA ASN A 185 3.78 0.59 -17.89
C ASN A 185 2.99 0.12 -19.12
N THR A 186 3.65 0.09 -20.28
CA THR A 186 3.08 -0.42 -21.55
C THR A 186 2.81 -1.92 -21.56
N ASP A 187 3.28 -2.68 -20.57
CA ASP A 187 2.84 -4.06 -20.33
C ASP A 187 1.51 -4.13 -19.54
N GLY A 188 0.95 -3.00 -19.13
CA GLY A 188 -0.25 -2.92 -18.31
C GLY A 188 -0.02 -3.36 -16.87
N ARG A 189 1.24 -3.44 -16.41
CA ARG A 189 1.62 -3.73 -15.03
C ARG A 189 1.72 -2.42 -14.25
N ARG A 190 1.26 -2.46 -13.00
CA ARG A 190 1.38 -1.34 -12.07
C ARG A 190 2.53 -1.59 -11.10
N GLU A 191 3.25 -0.53 -10.76
CA GLU A 191 4.36 -0.59 -9.82
C GLU A 191 4.47 0.68 -9.00
N VAL A 192 5.04 0.57 -7.81
CA VAL A 192 5.48 1.75 -7.05
C VAL A 192 6.79 2.23 -7.67
N LEU A 193 6.79 3.44 -8.20
CA LEU A 193 7.96 4.03 -8.85
C LEU A 193 8.90 4.70 -7.86
N GLY A 194 8.38 5.25 -6.77
CA GLY A 194 9.22 5.82 -5.72
C GLY A 194 8.43 6.51 -4.62
N MET A 195 9.18 6.94 -3.60
CA MET A 195 8.69 7.79 -2.53
C MET A 195 9.73 8.87 -2.19
N GLU A 196 9.28 9.96 -1.57
CA GLU A 196 10.14 11.04 -1.08
C GLU A 196 9.51 11.72 0.12
N ILE A 197 10.34 12.26 1.02
CA ILE A 197 9.87 13.03 2.18
C ILE A 197 10.04 14.52 1.90
N GLY A 198 8.94 15.26 1.84
CA GLY A 198 8.90 16.70 1.69
C GLY A 198 8.61 17.43 3.00
N THR A 199 9.25 18.58 3.20
CA THR A 199 8.90 19.53 4.28
C THR A 199 7.60 20.28 4.01
N SER A 200 7.14 20.29 2.76
CA SER A 200 5.90 20.88 2.29
C SER A 200 5.51 20.27 0.93
N GLU A 201 4.35 20.63 0.40
CA GLU A 201 3.93 20.31 -0.97
C GLU A 201 4.29 21.43 -1.97
N ALA A 202 5.41 22.13 -1.72
CA ALA A 202 5.88 23.17 -2.62
C ALA A 202 6.30 22.60 -3.98
N GLU A 203 6.16 23.40 -5.04
CA GLU A 203 6.54 23.04 -6.42
C GLU A 203 7.98 22.49 -6.52
N ALA A 204 8.92 23.07 -5.76
CA ALA A 204 10.32 22.64 -5.77
C ALA A 204 10.50 21.17 -5.34
N ILE A 205 9.72 20.72 -4.35
CA ILE A 205 9.78 19.35 -3.84
C ILE A 205 9.21 18.38 -4.87
N TRP A 206 8.06 18.72 -5.48
CA TRP A 206 7.48 17.94 -6.57
C TRP A 206 8.41 17.86 -7.78
N THR A 207 9.04 18.98 -8.15
CA THR A 207 9.97 19.06 -9.26
C THR A 207 11.18 18.17 -9.03
N GLU A 208 11.79 18.22 -7.84
CA GLU A 208 12.95 17.39 -7.53
C GLU A 208 12.59 15.90 -7.48
N PHE A 209 11.43 15.56 -6.93
CA PHE A 209 10.93 14.19 -6.91
C PHE A 209 10.73 13.64 -8.33
N LEU A 210 10.04 14.38 -9.21
CA LEU A 210 9.86 13.98 -10.61
C LEU A 210 11.19 13.92 -11.36
N ARG A 211 12.14 14.81 -11.07
CA ARG A 211 13.51 14.76 -11.63
C ARG A 211 14.28 13.52 -11.16
N LYS A 212 14.09 13.08 -9.93
CA LYS A 212 14.67 11.84 -9.42
C LYS A 212 14.10 10.61 -10.16
N LEU A 213 12.80 10.56 -10.40
CA LEU A 213 12.18 9.48 -11.18
C LEU A 213 12.64 9.48 -12.64
N THR A 214 12.70 10.64 -13.30
CA THR A 214 13.17 10.75 -14.69
C THR A 214 14.65 10.39 -14.83
N ARG A 215 15.53 10.81 -13.89
CA ARG A 215 16.93 10.36 -13.84
C ARG A 215 17.08 8.84 -13.70
N ARG A 216 16.14 8.19 -13.01
CA ARG A 216 16.09 6.72 -12.87
C ARG A 216 15.55 6.01 -14.12
N GLY A 217 14.98 6.74 -15.08
CA GLY A 217 14.50 6.19 -16.36
C GLY A 217 13.01 6.39 -16.64
N LEU A 218 12.25 7.07 -15.77
CA LEU A 218 10.83 7.35 -16.02
C LEU A 218 10.65 8.17 -17.30
N ARG A 219 9.96 7.58 -18.29
CA ARG A 219 9.68 8.20 -19.60
C ARG A 219 8.31 7.77 -20.15
N GLY A 220 7.83 8.49 -21.17
CA GLY A 220 6.57 8.17 -21.85
C GLY A 220 5.30 8.55 -21.08
N VAL A 221 5.40 9.35 -20.01
CA VAL A 221 4.22 9.74 -19.22
C VAL A 221 3.29 10.61 -20.06
N LYS A 222 2.04 10.17 -20.25
CA LYS A 222 1.00 10.89 -20.98
C LYS A 222 -0.01 11.54 -20.03
N LEU A 223 -0.33 10.89 -18.92
CA LEU A 223 -1.25 11.39 -17.90
C LEU A 223 -0.67 11.23 -16.49
N ALA A 224 -0.67 12.33 -15.74
CA ALA A 224 -0.41 12.33 -14.30
C ALA A 224 -1.71 12.67 -13.53
N VAL A 225 -2.07 11.84 -12.56
CA VAL A 225 -3.29 11.97 -11.75
C VAL A 225 -2.90 12.25 -10.29
N SER A 226 -3.41 13.33 -9.71
CA SER A 226 -3.19 13.68 -8.30
C SER A 226 -4.38 14.45 -7.70
N ASP A 227 -4.32 14.77 -6.40
CA ASP A 227 -5.15 15.85 -5.84
C ASP A 227 -4.68 17.22 -6.39
N ALA A 228 -5.52 18.24 -6.25
CA ALA A 228 -5.29 19.60 -6.69
C ALA A 228 -4.31 20.34 -5.77
N HIS A 229 -3.03 20.20 -6.11
CA HIS A 229 -1.99 21.09 -5.62
C HIS A 229 -1.35 21.81 -6.81
N GLU A 230 -1.26 23.14 -6.73
CA GLU A 230 -0.69 23.94 -7.82
C GLU A 230 0.77 23.55 -8.10
N GLY A 231 1.52 23.19 -7.05
CA GLY A 231 2.90 22.75 -7.15
C GLY A 231 3.10 21.47 -7.98
N ILE A 232 2.19 20.48 -7.88
CA ILE A 232 2.32 19.26 -8.69
C ILE A 232 1.92 19.52 -10.14
N LYS A 233 0.88 20.33 -10.40
CA LYS A 233 0.47 20.70 -11.77
C LYS A 233 1.61 21.37 -12.52
N ALA A 234 2.27 22.35 -11.89
CA ALA A 234 3.43 23.03 -12.46
C ALA A 234 4.62 22.07 -12.67
N ALA A 235 4.93 21.23 -11.68
CA ALA A 235 6.04 20.28 -11.78
C ALA A 235 5.84 19.23 -12.89
N VAL A 236 4.61 18.70 -13.05
CA VAL A 236 4.26 17.77 -14.13
C VAL A 236 4.47 18.41 -15.50
N SER A 237 3.95 19.63 -15.70
CA SER A 237 4.12 20.36 -16.96
C SER A 237 5.60 20.61 -17.27
N LYS A 238 6.40 20.96 -16.25
CA LYS A 238 7.82 21.29 -16.39
C LYS A 238 8.74 20.10 -16.62
N VAL A 239 8.47 18.97 -15.97
CA VAL A 239 9.39 17.81 -15.95
C VAL A 239 8.97 16.71 -16.90
N LEU A 240 7.66 16.45 -17.03
CA LEU A 240 7.14 15.31 -17.80
C LEU A 240 6.49 15.73 -19.11
N SER A 241 6.15 17.01 -19.28
CA SER A 241 5.37 17.51 -20.43
C SER A 241 4.07 16.71 -20.66
N ALA A 242 3.48 16.21 -19.57
CA ALA A 242 2.32 15.33 -19.58
C ALA A 242 1.02 16.10 -19.26
N THR A 243 -0.12 15.56 -19.69
CA THR A 243 -1.43 16.06 -19.26
C THR A 243 -1.60 15.81 -17.76
N TRP A 244 -2.07 16.81 -17.04
CA TRP A 244 -2.42 16.67 -15.62
C TRP A 244 -3.92 16.50 -15.44
N GLN A 245 -4.31 15.53 -14.63
CA GLN A 245 -5.68 15.22 -14.26
C GLN A 245 -5.87 15.43 -12.76
N ARG A 246 -6.82 16.29 -12.40
CA ARG A 246 -7.31 16.42 -11.02
C ARG A 246 -8.20 15.24 -10.68
N CYS A 247 -7.92 14.58 -9.57
CA CYS A 247 -8.75 13.48 -9.07
C CYS A 247 -10.23 13.90 -8.88
N ARG A 248 -11.16 13.18 -9.52
CA ARG A 248 -12.61 13.40 -9.42
C ARG A 248 -13.12 13.31 -7.98
N VAL A 249 -12.64 12.35 -7.19
CA VAL A 249 -13.09 12.16 -5.80
C VAL A 249 -12.74 13.38 -4.94
N HIS A 250 -11.51 13.87 -5.04
CA HIS A 250 -11.06 15.08 -4.35
C HIS A 250 -11.79 16.34 -4.84
N PHE A 251 -11.97 16.48 -6.16
CA PHE A 251 -12.80 17.55 -6.72
C PHE A 251 -14.21 17.52 -6.14
N MET A 252 -14.87 16.35 -6.10
CA MET A 252 -16.21 16.20 -5.53
C MET A 252 -16.24 16.58 -4.05
N ARG A 253 -15.22 16.21 -3.26
CA ARG A 253 -15.11 16.62 -1.85
C ARG A 253 -15.08 18.15 -1.72
N ASN A 254 -14.31 18.83 -2.57
CA ASN A 254 -14.22 20.29 -2.58
C ASN A 254 -15.52 20.93 -3.04
N ALA A 255 -16.12 20.42 -4.12
CA ALA A 255 -17.41 20.88 -4.64
C ALA A 255 -18.53 20.77 -3.59
N LEU A 256 -18.60 19.64 -2.88
CA LEU A 256 -19.61 19.38 -1.84
C LEU A 256 -19.40 20.20 -0.55
N ALA A 257 -18.20 20.76 -0.34
CA ALA A 257 -17.96 21.70 0.75
C ALA A 257 -18.68 23.04 0.50
N HIS A 258 -18.79 23.47 -0.76
CA HIS A 258 -19.52 24.69 -1.14
C HIS A 258 -21.05 24.54 -1.13
N ALA A 259 -21.56 23.30 -1.27
CA ALA A 259 -23.00 23.04 -1.41
C ALA A 259 -23.81 23.11 -0.10
N GLY A 260 -23.16 23.12 1.07
CA GLY A 260 -23.83 23.01 2.38
C GLY A 260 -24.50 21.65 2.59
N LYS A 261 -24.91 21.32 3.83
CA LYS A 261 -25.42 19.97 4.18
C LYS A 261 -26.65 19.55 3.34
N SER A 262 -27.61 20.44 3.11
CA SER A 262 -28.85 20.17 2.38
C SER A 262 -28.67 20.11 0.85
N GLY A 263 -27.70 20.83 0.29
CA GLY A 263 -27.46 20.91 -1.15
C GLY A 263 -26.59 19.78 -1.73
N ARG A 264 -25.87 19.03 -0.88
CA ARG A 264 -24.91 17.99 -1.32
C ARG A 264 -25.49 16.97 -2.28
N ARG A 265 -26.71 16.46 -2.01
CA ARG A 265 -27.34 15.43 -2.85
C ARG A 265 -27.65 15.96 -4.26
N VAL A 266 -28.18 17.17 -4.34
CA VAL A 266 -28.53 17.82 -5.63
C VAL A 266 -27.26 18.13 -6.43
N VAL A 267 -26.28 18.78 -5.80
CA VAL A 267 -24.99 19.10 -6.45
C VAL A 267 -24.29 17.83 -6.93
N SER A 268 -24.27 16.77 -6.11
CA SER A 268 -23.69 15.50 -6.52
C SER A 268 -24.39 14.90 -7.73
N ALA A 269 -25.72 14.92 -7.77
CA ALA A 269 -26.49 14.40 -8.89
C ALA A 269 -26.23 15.20 -10.17
N PHE A 270 -26.16 16.53 -10.07
CA PHE A 270 -25.93 17.38 -11.22
C PHE A 270 -24.54 17.16 -11.82
N ILE A 271 -23.47 17.20 -11.01
CA ILE A 271 -22.11 16.96 -11.50
C ILE A 271 -21.98 15.52 -12.05
N ALA A 272 -22.68 14.54 -11.47
CA ALA A 272 -22.69 13.18 -11.98
C ALA A 272 -23.20 13.07 -13.44
N THR A 273 -24.08 13.97 -13.89
CA THR A 273 -24.56 13.97 -15.29
C THR A 273 -23.44 14.27 -16.29
N ALA A 274 -22.48 15.12 -15.93
CA ALA A 274 -21.32 15.41 -16.78
C ALA A 274 -20.36 14.21 -16.84
N PHE A 275 -20.19 13.51 -15.72
CA PHE A 275 -19.36 12.31 -15.67
C PHE A 275 -19.95 11.07 -16.34
N ALA A 276 -21.26 11.07 -16.59
CA ALA A 276 -21.97 9.99 -17.27
C ALA A 276 -21.87 10.06 -18.79
N GLN A 277 -21.30 11.13 -19.35
CA GLN A 277 -21.19 11.32 -20.79
C GLN A 277 -20.14 10.38 -21.41
N ASP A 278 -20.39 9.97 -22.65
CA ASP A 278 -19.59 9.00 -23.37
C ASP A 278 -18.45 9.62 -24.19
N THR A 279 -18.42 10.96 -24.34
CA THR A 279 -17.38 11.69 -25.07
C THR A 279 -16.91 12.92 -24.29
N PRO A 280 -15.66 13.36 -24.48
CA PRO A 280 -15.12 14.58 -23.87
C PRO A 280 -15.97 15.83 -24.17
N GLU A 281 -16.46 15.97 -25.40
CA GLU A 281 -17.20 17.14 -25.85
C GLU A 281 -18.58 17.22 -25.18
N ALA A 282 -19.25 16.07 -25.07
CA ALA A 282 -20.53 15.97 -24.36
C ALA A 282 -20.36 16.23 -22.87
N ALA A 283 -19.28 15.68 -22.26
CA ALA A 283 -18.96 15.93 -20.85
C ALA A 283 -18.69 17.41 -20.57
N SER A 284 -17.88 18.07 -21.40
CA SER A 284 -17.58 19.50 -21.30
C SER A 284 -18.84 20.36 -21.44
N THR A 285 -19.68 20.05 -22.44
CA THR A 285 -20.96 20.76 -22.63
C THR A 285 -21.87 20.61 -21.42
N GLN A 286 -22.04 19.38 -20.93
CA GLN A 286 -22.87 19.12 -19.77
C GLN A 286 -22.30 19.73 -18.48
N TRP A 287 -20.97 19.75 -18.33
CA TRP A 287 -20.29 20.40 -17.21
C TRP A 287 -20.61 21.89 -17.14
N ARG A 288 -20.49 22.60 -18.26
CA ARG A 288 -20.80 24.04 -18.35
C ARG A 288 -22.28 24.31 -18.08
N ASN A 289 -23.18 23.50 -18.64
CA ASN A 289 -24.61 23.59 -18.34
C ASN A 289 -24.90 23.44 -16.84
N VAL A 290 -24.25 22.48 -16.17
CA VAL A 290 -24.38 22.30 -14.72
C VAL A 290 -23.82 23.50 -13.95
N ALA A 291 -22.65 24.01 -14.34
CA ALA A 291 -22.05 25.18 -13.71
C ALA A 291 -23.00 26.39 -13.78
N ASP A 292 -23.61 26.64 -14.94
CA ASP A 292 -24.53 27.75 -15.15
C ASP A 292 -25.86 27.59 -14.39
N GLN A 293 -26.39 26.37 -14.28
CA GLN A 293 -27.58 26.11 -13.47
C GLN A 293 -27.33 26.35 -11.97
N ILE A 294 -26.13 26.06 -11.48
CA ILE A 294 -25.75 26.21 -10.07
C ILE A 294 -25.35 27.67 -9.76
N ARG A 295 -24.82 28.40 -10.74
CA ARG A 295 -24.28 29.77 -10.59
C ARG A 295 -25.18 30.73 -9.81
N PRO A 296 -26.52 30.78 -10.00
CA PRO A 296 -27.39 31.69 -9.24
C PRO A 296 -27.49 31.36 -7.75
N LYS A 297 -27.33 30.07 -7.38
CA LYS A 297 -27.52 29.59 -6.01
C LYS A 297 -26.20 29.45 -5.25
N VAL A 298 -25.16 28.98 -5.93
CA VAL A 298 -23.84 28.69 -5.33
C VAL A 298 -22.73 29.22 -6.25
N PRO A 299 -22.55 30.55 -6.35
CA PRO A 299 -21.63 31.17 -7.31
C PRO A 299 -20.18 30.70 -7.13
N LYS A 300 -19.73 30.50 -5.88
CA LYS A 300 -18.38 29.98 -5.58
C LYS A 300 -18.14 28.57 -6.14
N LEU A 301 -19.18 27.73 -6.16
CA LEU A 301 -19.09 26.39 -6.75
C LEU A 301 -19.01 26.48 -8.27
N ALA A 302 -19.79 27.35 -8.90
CA ALA A 302 -19.71 27.55 -10.34
C ALA A 302 -18.31 28.02 -10.77
N THR A 303 -17.71 28.98 -10.07
CA THR A 303 -16.32 29.40 -10.31
C THR A 303 -15.32 28.25 -10.14
N LEU A 304 -15.49 27.42 -9.11
CA LEU A 304 -14.67 26.21 -8.93
C LEU A 304 -14.83 25.25 -10.12
N MET A 305 -16.05 25.04 -10.61
CA MET A 305 -16.33 24.19 -11.77
C MET A 305 -15.68 24.75 -13.04
N ASP A 306 -15.83 26.06 -13.31
CA ASP A 306 -15.25 26.71 -14.48
C ASP A 306 -13.72 26.54 -14.52
N SER A 307 -13.06 26.78 -13.38
CA SER A 307 -11.59 26.68 -13.27
C SER A 307 -11.05 25.24 -13.35
N ALA A 308 -11.89 24.23 -13.05
CA ALA A 308 -11.46 22.84 -12.93
C ALA A 308 -11.88 21.96 -14.11
N GLU A 309 -12.67 22.45 -15.07
CA GLU A 309 -13.25 21.67 -16.16
C GLU A 309 -12.19 20.85 -16.90
N GLN A 310 -11.16 21.52 -17.44
CA GLN A 310 -10.12 20.86 -18.23
C GLN A 310 -9.34 19.85 -17.40
N ASP A 311 -9.02 20.20 -16.15
CA ASP A 311 -8.22 19.35 -15.28
C ASP A 311 -9.00 18.12 -14.77
N VAL A 312 -10.31 18.24 -14.57
CA VAL A 312 -11.15 17.14 -14.05
C VAL A 312 -11.63 16.22 -15.18
N LEU A 313 -11.75 16.72 -16.40
CA LEU A 313 -12.19 15.94 -17.56
C LEU A 313 -11.03 15.44 -18.44
N ALA A 314 -9.78 15.80 -18.15
CA ALA A 314 -8.61 15.43 -18.96
C ALA A 314 -8.51 13.93 -19.24
N TYR A 315 -8.88 13.07 -18.28
CA TYR A 315 -8.86 11.61 -18.45
C TYR A 315 -9.74 11.12 -19.61
N MET A 316 -10.77 11.89 -20.00
CA MET A 316 -11.68 11.51 -21.08
C MET A 316 -11.01 11.57 -22.46
N THR A 317 -9.87 12.25 -22.59
CA THR A 317 -9.08 12.27 -23.82
C THR A 317 -8.30 10.96 -24.07
N PHE A 318 -8.29 10.05 -23.09
CA PHE A 318 -7.63 8.74 -23.15
C PHE A 318 -8.63 7.63 -23.51
N PRO A 319 -8.18 6.39 -23.82
CA PRO A 319 -9.08 5.29 -24.14
C PRO A 319 -10.15 5.07 -23.06
N LYS A 320 -11.40 4.93 -23.49
CA LYS A 320 -12.58 4.79 -22.61
C LYS A 320 -12.46 3.65 -21.60
N GLN A 321 -11.79 2.57 -22.00
CA GLN A 321 -11.51 1.40 -21.18
C GLN A 321 -10.65 1.72 -19.95
N HIS A 322 -9.88 2.82 -19.99
CA HIS A 322 -9.01 3.24 -18.89
C HIS A 322 -9.70 4.21 -17.93
N TRP A 323 -10.77 4.89 -18.35
CA TRP A 323 -11.41 5.96 -17.59
C TRP A 323 -11.77 5.58 -16.17
N ALA A 324 -12.26 4.36 -15.94
CA ALA A 324 -12.60 3.85 -14.61
C ALA A 324 -11.41 3.88 -13.62
N LYS A 325 -10.18 3.79 -14.12
CA LYS A 325 -8.94 3.83 -13.33
C LYS A 325 -8.30 5.22 -13.30
N LEU A 326 -8.49 6.02 -14.36
CA LEU A 326 -7.83 7.32 -14.53
C LEU A 326 -8.56 8.47 -13.82
N HIS A 327 -9.88 8.40 -13.63
CA HIS A 327 -10.63 9.53 -13.07
C HIS A 327 -10.34 9.79 -11.58
N SER A 328 -9.56 8.95 -10.90
CA SER A 328 -9.27 9.11 -9.48
C SER A 328 -7.89 8.57 -9.07
N THR A 329 -7.47 8.95 -7.87
CA THR A 329 -6.32 8.39 -7.14
C THR A 329 -6.65 7.09 -6.42
N ASN A 330 -7.79 6.46 -6.71
CA ASN A 330 -8.18 5.19 -6.10
C ASN A 330 -7.10 4.07 -6.20
N PRO A 331 -6.27 4.00 -7.26
CA PRO A 331 -5.18 3.01 -7.32
C PRO A 331 -4.15 3.13 -6.18
N ILE A 332 -3.97 4.34 -5.62
CA ILE A 332 -3.07 4.60 -4.49
C ILE A 332 -3.81 4.70 -3.14
N GLU A 333 -5.13 4.90 -3.13
CA GLU A 333 -5.91 5.02 -1.88
C GLU A 333 -5.83 3.79 -0.97
N ARG A 334 -5.90 2.57 -1.54
CA ARG A 334 -5.75 1.34 -0.73
C ARG A 334 -4.37 1.28 -0.06
N LEU A 335 -3.33 1.65 -0.80
CA LEU A 335 -1.96 1.68 -0.33
C LEU A 335 -1.78 2.73 0.78
N ASN A 336 -2.32 3.94 0.57
CA ASN A 336 -2.33 4.99 1.59
C ASN A 336 -3.12 4.57 2.85
N GLY A 337 -4.21 3.82 2.70
CA GLY A 337 -4.94 3.24 3.82
C GLY A 337 -4.10 2.26 4.65
N GLU A 338 -3.31 1.40 3.99
CA GLU A 338 -2.39 0.49 4.71
C GLU A 338 -1.25 1.26 5.39
N ILE A 339 -0.68 2.25 4.72
CA ILE A 339 0.35 3.11 5.30
C ILE A 339 -0.19 3.81 6.55
N LYS A 340 -1.38 4.42 6.48
CA LYS A 340 -2.01 5.06 7.65
C LYS A 340 -2.22 4.08 8.80
N ARG A 341 -2.79 2.89 8.53
CA ARG A 341 -2.99 1.85 9.56
C ARG A 341 -1.71 1.49 10.32
N ARG A 342 -0.56 1.42 9.65
CA ARG A 342 0.72 1.05 10.29
C ARG A 342 1.43 2.23 10.95
N THR A 343 1.37 3.39 10.32
CA THR A 343 2.03 4.61 10.81
C THR A 343 1.29 5.21 12.03
N GLU A 344 -0.04 5.04 12.12
CA GLU A 344 -0.83 5.44 13.30
C GLU A 344 -0.40 4.71 14.57
N VAL A 345 0.09 3.47 14.47
CA VAL A 345 0.64 2.71 15.60
C VAL A 345 1.90 3.36 16.16
N VAL A 346 2.76 3.90 15.28
CA VAL A 346 3.97 4.61 15.68
C VAL A 346 3.62 5.99 16.28
N GLY A 347 2.66 6.68 15.66
CA GLY A 347 2.20 8.01 16.06
C GLY A 347 3.21 9.11 15.68
N ILE A 348 4.38 9.13 16.34
CA ILE A 348 5.44 10.10 16.11
C ILE A 348 6.73 9.36 15.73
N PHE A 349 7.24 9.63 14.53
CA PHE A 349 8.47 9.03 14.06
C PHE A 349 9.71 9.69 14.69
N PRO A 350 10.74 8.89 15.00
CA PRO A 350 11.97 9.41 15.60
C PRO A 350 12.77 10.31 14.63
N ASN A 351 12.79 9.96 13.34
CA ASN A 351 13.52 10.65 12.28
C ASN A 351 12.92 10.29 10.90
N ASP A 352 13.44 10.91 9.84
CA ASP A 352 12.98 10.67 8.47
C ASP A 352 13.34 9.26 7.97
N ASP A 353 14.50 8.73 8.35
CA ASP A 353 14.95 7.39 7.94
C ASP A 353 13.98 6.30 8.45
N ALA A 354 13.44 6.47 9.66
CA ALA A 354 12.41 5.60 10.20
C ALA A 354 11.09 5.64 9.39
N ILE A 355 10.75 6.79 8.80
CA ILE A 355 9.63 6.89 7.86
C ILE A 355 9.95 6.12 6.59
N VAL A 356 11.13 6.37 5.98
CA VAL A 356 11.57 5.67 4.77
C VAL A 356 11.58 4.17 4.99
N ARG A 357 12.05 3.70 6.15
CA ARG A 357 12.09 2.28 6.52
C ARG A 357 10.71 1.64 6.53
N LEU A 358 9.77 2.19 7.31
CA LEU A 358 8.45 1.59 7.45
C LEU A 358 7.61 1.75 6.18
N VAL A 359 7.53 2.96 5.64
CA VAL A 359 6.74 3.22 4.43
C VAL A 359 7.36 2.51 3.23
N GLY A 360 8.67 2.59 3.06
CA GLY A 360 9.38 1.91 1.97
C GLY A 360 9.24 0.38 2.05
N ALA A 361 9.26 -0.22 3.23
CA ALA A 361 9.00 -1.66 3.39
C ALA A 361 7.57 -2.03 2.99
N LEU A 362 6.57 -1.22 3.34
CA LEU A 362 5.17 -1.41 2.92
C LEU A 362 5.01 -1.27 1.41
N LEU A 363 5.68 -0.30 0.81
CA LEU A 363 5.67 -0.07 -0.64
C LEU A 363 6.32 -1.24 -1.39
N LEU A 364 7.46 -1.73 -0.90
CA LEU A 364 8.16 -2.89 -1.47
C LEU A 364 7.27 -4.13 -1.45
N GLU A 365 6.69 -4.46 -0.30
CA GLU A 365 5.77 -5.61 -0.21
C GLU A 365 4.57 -5.48 -1.13
N GLN A 366 3.99 -4.27 -1.18
CA GLN A 366 2.85 -4.05 -2.04
C GLN A 366 3.22 -4.19 -3.52
N ASN A 367 4.42 -3.77 -3.90
CA ASN A 367 4.96 -3.91 -5.24
C ASN A 367 5.16 -5.39 -5.60
N ASP A 368 5.75 -6.17 -4.70
CA ASP A 368 5.94 -7.61 -4.90
C ASP A 368 4.60 -8.35 -5.06
N GLU A 369 3.60 -7.99 -4.25
CA GLU A 369 2.23 -8.51 -4.39
C GLU A 369 1.62 -8.17 -5.76
N TRP A 370 1.91 -7.00 -6.33
CA TRP A 370 1.46 -6.66 -7.68
C TRP A 370 2.23 -7.39 -8.77
N ALA A 371 3.53 -7.61 -8.58
CA ALA A 371 4.38 -8.31 -9.55
C ALA A 371 3.91 -9.76 -9.79
N VAL A 372 3.50 -10.44 -8.71
CA VAL A 372 3.03 -11.85 -8.78
C VAL A 372 1.56 -11.99 -9.22
N GLN A 373 0.82 -10.90 -9.39
CA GLN A 373 -0.55 -10.96 -9.92
C GLN A 373 -0.52 -11.46 -11.37
N ARG A 374 -1.30 -12.52 -11.64
CA ARG A 374 -1.42 -13.11 -12.98
C ARG A 374 -2.15 -12.18 -13.94
N SER A 375 -3.17 -11.48 -13.46
CA SER A 375 -3.90 -10.49 -14.25
C SER A 375 -3.14 -9.19 -14.31
N ARG A 376 -3.14 -8.56 -15.49
CA ARG A 376 -2.58 -7.23 -15.65
C ARG A 376 -3.51 -6.19 -15.05
N TYR A 377 -2.92 -5.09 -14.60
CA TYR A 377 -3.69 -3.99 -14.09
C TYR A 377 -4.46 -3.30 -15.22
N MET A 378 -3.90 -3.17 -16.41
CA MET A 378 -4.59 -2.76 -17.65
C MET A 378 -4.34 -3.80 -18.75
N THR A 379 -5.29 -3.99 -19.66
CA THR A 379 -5.14 -4.99 -20.73
C THR A 379 -4.09 -4.53 -21.73
N LEU A 380 -3.30 -5.48 -22.25
CA LEU A 380 -2.23 -5.19 -23.22
C LEU A 380 -2.77 -4.49 -24.46
N GLU A 381 -3.91 -4.97 -24.98
CA GLU A 381 -4.55 -4.44 -26.19
C GLU A 381 -4.82 -2.94 -26.11
N THR A 382 -5.26 -2.44 -24.96
CA THR A 382 -5.64 -1.03 -24.82
C THR A 382 -4.45 -0.17 -24.39
N ILE A 383 -3.56 -0.68 -23.54
CA ILE A 383 -2.41 0.09 -23.04
C ILE A 383 -1.28 0.21 -24.06
N ALA A 384 -1.09 -0.79 -24.94
CA ALA A 384 -0.04 -0.74 -25.96
C ALA A 384 -0.28 0.38 -26.99
N THR A 385 -1.53 0.82 -27.15
CA THR A 385 -1.85 2.01 -27.99
C THR A 385 -1.32 3.32 -27.42
N MET A 386 -0.85 3.33 -26.16
CA MET A 386 -0.26 4.49 -25.50
C MET A 386 1.26 4.55 -25.62
N SER A 387 1.88 3.54 -26.25
CA SER A 387 3.31 3.50 -26.56
C SER A 387 3.64 4.53 -27.64
N ASP A 388 4.76 5.23 -27.50
CA ASP A 388 5.30 6.08 -28.57
C ASP A 388 6.00 5.25 -29.65
N ASP A 389 6.42 4.02 -29.32
CA ASP A 389 6.95 3.06 -30.28
C ASP A 389 5.81 2.39 -31.08
N PRO A 390 5.93 2.31 -32.42
CA PRO A 390 4.93 1.64 -33.25
C PRO A 390 4.83 0.16 -32.88
N LEU A 391 3.59 -0.33 -32.71
CA LEU A 391 3.30 -1.76 -32.53
C LEU A 391 3.93 -2.57 -33.67
N ILE A 392 5.04 -3.25 -33.40
CA ILE A 392 5.58 -4.26 -34.30
C ILE A 392 4.65 -5.47 -34.22
N SER A 393 3.56 -5.46 -34.98
CA SER A 393 2.77 -6.67 -35.20
C SER A 393 3.57 -7.59 -36.11
N LEU A 394 4.04 -8.72 -35.60
CA LEU A 394 4.49 -9.79 -36.48
C LEU A 394 3.26 -10.25 -37.30
N PRO A 395 3.39 -10.38 -38.64
CA PRO A 395 2.28 -10.82 -39.46
C PRO A 395 1.81 -12.18 -38.97
N ALA A 396 0.49 -12.35 -38.86
CA ALA A 396 -0.09 -13.65 -38.58
C ALA A 396 0.40 -14.61 -39.67
N THR A 397 1.13 -15.64 -39.26
CA THR A 397 1.50 -16.75 -40.14
C THR A 397 0.23 -17.30 -40.77
N SER A 398 0.10 -17.06 -42.07
CA SER A 398 -0.97 -17.51 -42.96
C SER A 398 -1.04 -19.02 -43.10
#